data_AF-B4MRP9-F1
#
_entry.id   AF-B4MRP9-F1
#
_cell.length_a   1.000
_cell.length_b   1.000
_cell.length_c   1.000
_cell.angle_alpha   90.00
_cell.angle_beta   90.00
_cell.angle_gamma   90.00
#
_symmetry.space_group_name_H-M   'P 1'
#
loop_
_entity.id
_entity.type
_entity.pdbx_description
1 polymer ?
#
loop_
_entity_poly.entity_id
_entity_poly.type
_entity_poly.pdbx_seq_one_letter_code
_entity_poly.pdbx_strand_id
1 'polypeptide(L)'
;MIARTLRTAAQWSSNLRLLHPIVPITTTTKQLITGSNAGVRLSKAYEGDGKTKVSIFNTQTDLGLMITGYSQYGFRLNNDMVLIGPITVFPRSVLSWNVNTFEDINEQSLSLFPILDPKLDVLIIGIGDQSPTPALSKRIIEFMKKYKINVEVLRTEQACATFNFLNAESRMVACALIPPLHLSYNENDILQTKLKHQQLYETD
;
A
#
# COMPACT_ATOMS: atom_id res chain seq x y z
N MET A 1 -33.31 30.72 56.42
CA MET A 1 -33.69 32.11 56.09
C MET A 1 -32.63 32.67 55.15
N ILE A 2 -33.03 33.25 54.00
CA ILE A 2 -32.88 34.69 53.66
C ILE A 2 -31.40 35.14 53.76
N ALA A 3 -30.56 35.21 52.71
CA ALA A 3 -30.65 35.67 51.31
C ALA A 3 -30.40 37.19 51.10
N ARG A 4 -29.38 37.52 50.28
CA ARG A 4 -29.10 38.79 49.54
C ARG A 4 -27.77 38.60 48.73
N THR A 5 -27.72 38.50 47.39
CA THR A 5 -27.87 39.50 46.28
C THR A 5 -26.71 40.53 46.20
N LEU A 6 -26.11 40.91 45.05
CA LEU A 6 -26.17 40.54 43.60
C LEU A 6 -24.76 40.87 42.98
N ARG A 7 -24.42 41.32 41.73
CA ARG A 7 -25.12 41.85 40.53
C ARG A 7 -24.25 41.88 39.22
N THR A 8 -24.08 40.77 38.50
CA THR A 8 -23.66 40.76 37.06
C THR A 8 -24.29 39.55 36.36
N ALA A 9 -25.32 39.69 35.50
CA ALA A 9 -25.28 40.28 34.14
C ALA A 9 -24.25 39.53 33.27
N ALA A 10 -24.57 38.46 32.51
CA ALA A 10 -25.81 38.01 31.86
C ALA A 10 -26.23 38.84 30.63
N GLN A 11 -25.87 38.35 29.44
CA GLN A 11 -26.42 38.79 28.16
C GLN A 11 -26.49 37.57 27.20
N TRP A 12 -27.72 37.16 26.86
CA TRP A 12 -28.01 36.02 26.00
C TRP A 12 -29.19 36.40 25.10
N SER A 13 -28.96 36.52 23.79
CA SER A 13 -30.05 36.58 22.81
C SER A 13 -29.57 36.18 21.42
N SER A 14 -30.02 35.01 20.98
CA SER A 14 -30.60 34.79 19.66
C SER A 14 -29.87 35.28 18.41
N ASN A 15 -29.37 34.34 17.61
CA ASN A 15 -30.08 34.01 16.36
C ASN A 15 -29.68 32.61 15.83
N LEU A 16 -30.66 31.91 15.27
CA LEU A 16 -30.52 30.58 14.67
C LEU A 16 -31.11 30.64 13.25
N ARG A 17 -30.61 29.82 12.32
CA ARG A 17 -30.88 29.87 10.86
C ARG A 17 -30.12 31.05 10.20
N LEU A 18 -29.54 30.92 9.00
CA LEU A 18 -29.89 30.06 7.87
C LEU A 18 -28.79 29.09 7.44
N LEU A 19 -29.20 27.94 6.89
CA LEU A 19 -28.36 27.08 6.06
C LEU A 19 -28.46 27.55 4.61
N HIS A 20 -27.32 27.70 3.92
CA HIS A 20 -27.28 27.79 2.46
C HIS A 20 -26.48 26.59 1.90
N PRO A 21 -26.93 25.97 0.80
CA PRO A 21 -26.40 24.68 0.36
C PRO A 21 -25.05 24.80 -0.34
N ILE A 22 -24.21 23.77 -0.18
CA ILE A 22 -22.99 23.57 -0.95
C ILE A 22 -23.40 23.14 -2.37
N VAL A 23 -23.00 23.89 -3.39
CA VAL A 23 -23.37 23.61 -4.79
C VAL A 23 -22.43 22.55 -5.38
N PRO A 24 -22.93 21.41 -5.90
CA PRO A 24 -22.10 20.41 -6.55
C PRO A 24 -21.66 20.86 -7.95
N ILE A 25 -20.37 20.78 -8.24
CA ILE A 25 -19.82 21.04 -9.58
C ILE A 25 -19.98 19.78 -10.43
N THR A 26 -20.96 19.77 -11.33
CA THR A 26 -21.19 18.67 -12.30
C THR A 26 -20.67 19.05 -13.69
N THR A 27 -19.61 18.37 -14.14
CA THR A 27 -19.07 18.53 -15.50
C THR A 27 -19.94 17.80 -16.52
N THR A 28 -20.92 18.50 -17.10
CA THR A 28 -21.80 17.95 -18.15
C THR A 28 -21.12 17.92 -19.52
N THR A 29 -20.63 16.75 -19.93
CA THR A 29 -20.31 16.50 -21.35
C THR A 29 -21.59 16.25 -22.13
N LYS A 30 -21.82 17.03 -23.20
CA LYS A 30 -23.04 16.95 -24.01
C LYS A 30 -23.08 15.65 -24.82
N GLN A 31 -24.16 14.88 -24.68
CA GLN A 31 -24.56 13.91 -25.71
C GLN A 31 -25.22 14.66 -26.88
N LEU A 32 -24.94 14.21 -28.11
CA LEU A 32 -25.59 14.69 -29.32
C LEU A 32 -26.10 13.47 -30.09
N ILE A 33 -27.43 13.26 -30.05
CA ILE A 33 -28.10 12.15 -30.73
C ILE A 33 -28.88 12.70 -31.91
N THR A 34 -28.36 12.52 -33.11
CA THR A 34 -29.09 12.65 -34.38
C THR A 34 -28.66 11.49 -35.27
N GLY A 35 -29.55 10.51 -35.44
CA GLY A 35 -29.29 9.32 -36.25
C GLY A 35 -30.10 9.29 -37.54
N SER A 36 -29.62 8.56 -38.54
CA SER A 36 -30.39 8.08 -39.68
C SER A 36 -29.77 6.79 -40.23
N ASN A 37 -30.63 5.84 -40.63
CA ASN A 37 -30.20 4.53 -41.13
C ASN A 37 -29.76 4.60 -42.60
N ALA A 38 -28.62 4.02 -42.94
CA ALA A 38 -28.38 3.33 -44.21
C ALA A 38 -27.04 2.54 -44.18
N GLY A 39 -26.93 1.49 -45.00
CA GLY A 39 -25.62 1.11 -45.57
C GLY A 39 -24.84 -0.05 -44.95
N VAL A 40 -25.48 -1.14 -44.49
CA VAL A 40 -24.75 -2.40 -44.30
C VAL A 40 -24.24 -2.91 -45.66
N ARG A 41 -22.91 -2.97 -45.83
CA ARG A 41 -22.26 -3.76 -46.88
C ARG A 41 -21.16 -4.64 -46.28
N LEU A 42 -21.61 -5.76 -45.72
CA LEU A 42 -20.76 -6.84 -45.22
C LEU A 42 -20.18 -7.65 -46.39
N SER A 43 -18.93 -7.39 -46.78
CA SER A 43 -18.19 -8.28 -47.67
C SER A 43 -17.58 -9.44 -46.89
N LYS A 44 -18.26 -10.59 -46.86
CA LYS A 44 -17.71 -11.84 -46.29
C LYS A 44 -16.42 -12.25 -47.03
N ALA A 45 -15.33 -12.40 -46.28
CA ALA A 45 -14.24 -13.33 -46.60
C ALA A 45 -13.46 -13.65 -45.31
N TYR A 46 -13.25 -14.94 -45.02
CA TYR A 46 -12.54 -15.48 -43.85
C TYR A 46 -13.17 -15.27 -42.46
N GLU A 47 -14.24 -16.03 -42.21
CA GLU A 47 -14.47 -16.66 -40.90
C GLU A 47 -13.45 -17.82 -40.74
N GLY A 48 -12.21 -17.49 -40.39
CA GLY A 48 -11.20 -18.46 -39.98
C GLY A 48 -11.24 -18.65 -38.46
N ASP A 49 -11.29 -19.91 -38.01
CA ASP A 49 -11.24 -20.26 -36.59
C ASP A 49 -9.83 -20.09 -36.00
N GLY A 50 -9.69 -20.31 -34.70
CA GLY A 50 -8.38 -20.33 -34.02
C GLY A 50 -7.74 -18.98 -33.68
N LYS A 51 -8.30 -17.83 -34.09
CA LYS A 51 -7.84 -16.51 -33.59
C LYS A 51 -8.43 -16.17 -32.22
N THR A 52 -7.96 -16.85 -31.19
CA THR A 52 -8.21 -16.50 -29.79
C THR A 52 -7.74 -15.08 -29.53
N LYS A 53 -8.67 -14.13 -29.42
CA LYS A 53 -8.37 -12.73 -29.14
C LYS A 53 -8.05 -12.55 -27.66
N VAL A 54 -6.85 -12.98 -27.25
CA VAL A 54 -6.36 -12.81 -25.86
C VAL A 54 -6.12 -11.33 -25.61
N SER A 55 -7.15 -10.63 -25.15
CA SER A 55 -7.00 -9.30 -24.56
C SER A 55 -6.34 -9.47 -23.19
N ILE A 56 -5.01 -9.43 -23.15
CA ILE A 56 -4.21 -9.42 -21.92
C ILE A 56 -4.38 -8.04 -21.24
N PHE A 57 -5.58 -7.81 -20.70
CA PHE A 57 -5.80 -6.78 -19.69
C PHE A 57 -5.11 -7.26 -18.43
N ASN A 58 -3.89 -6.80 -18.22
CA ASN A 58 -3.09 -7.09 -17.05
C ASN A 58 -3.77 -6.49 -15.81
N THR A 59 -4.39 -7.33 -14.97
CA THR A 59 -5.19 -6.94 -13.80
C THR A 59 -4.38 -6.38 -12.62
N GLN A 60 -3.23 -5.76 -12.89
CA GLN A 60 -2.31 -5.24 -11.87
C GLN A 60 -2.91 -4.17 -10.95
N THR A 61 -4.00 -3.51 -11.37
CA THR A 61 -4.72 -2.52 -10.55
C THR A 61 -5.33 -3.11 -9.28
N ASP A 62 -5.72 -4.39 -9.29
CA ASP A 62 -6.34 -5.05 -8.13
C ASP A 62 -5.30 -5.61 -7.13
N LEU A 63 -4.04 -5.78 -7.56
CA LEU A 63 -2.97 -6.37 -6.74
C LEU A 63 -2.35 -5.39 -5.73
N GLY A 64 -2.75 -4.11 -5.74
CA GLY A 64 -2.33 -3.12 -4.76
C GLY A 64 -0.86 -2.70 -4.86
N LEU A 65 -0.31 -2.20 -3.75
CA LEU A 65 1.10 -1.81 -3.64
C LEU A 65 2.00 -3.06 -3.50
N MET A 66 3.02 -3.15 -4.33
CA MET A 66 4.05 -4.19 -4.28
C MET A 66 5.44 -3.55 -4.19
N ILE A 67 6.35 -4.21 -3.49
CA ILE A 67 7.74 -3.77 -3.34
C ILE A 67 8.55 -4.34 -4.50
N THR A 68 9.07 -3.47 -5.36
CA THR A 68 9.82 -3.85 -6.57
C THR A 68 11.33 -3.86 -6.38
N GLY A 69 11.83 -3.30 -5.26
CA GLY A 69 13.24 -3.37 -4.90
C GLY A 69 13.54 -2.61 -3.60
N TYR A 70 14.75 -2.80 -3.10
CA TYR A 70 15.27 -2.14 -1.89
C TYR A 70 16.73 -1.71 -2.09
N SER A 71 17.22 -0.90 -1.16
CA SER A 71 18.57 -0.36 -1.11
C SER A 71 18.94 -0.10 0.36
N GLN A 72 20.19 0.27 0.63
CA GLN A 72 20.62 0.69 1.98
C GLN A 72 19.88 1.94 2.49
N TYR A 73 19.24 2.70 1.60
CA TYR A 73 18.55 3.94 1.92
C TYR A 73 17.02 3.80 2.01
N GLY A 74 16.44 2.65 1.64
CA GLY A 74 14.98 2.50 1.52
C GLY A 74 14.52 1.69 0.32
N PHE A 75 13.27 1.90 -0.09
CA PHE A 75 12.48 0.97 -0.90
C PHE A 75 11.88 1.61 -2.15
N ARG A 76 11.62 0.79 -3.18
CA ARG A 76 10.87 1.15 -4.39
C ARG A 76 9.61 0.31 -4.47
N LEU A 77 8.50 0.94 -4.85
CA LEU A 77 7.21 0.29 -5.07
C LEU A 77 6.88 0.14 -6.57
N ASN A 78 5.81 -0.57 -6.89
CA ASN A 78 5.31 -0.82 -8.25
C ASN A 78 4.67 0.40 -8.94
N ASN A 79 4.42 1.49 -8.20
CA ASN A 79 3.95 2.77 -8.72
C ASN A 79 5.09 3.81 -8.86
N ASP A 80 6.31 3.34 -9.10
CA ASP A 80 7.58 4.09 -9.17
C ASP A 80 7.98 4.92 -7.93
N MET A 81 7.14 4.97 -6.89
CA MET A 81 7.43 5.69 -5.66
C MET A 81 8.66 5.09 -4.95
N VAL A 82 9.60 5.97 -4.60
CA VAL A 82 10.78 5.65 -3.79
C VAL A 82 10.58 6.24 -2.41
N LEU A 83 10.76 5.43 -1.37
CA LEU A 83 10.64 5.82 0.03
C LEU A 83 11.98 5.65 0.72
N ILE A 84 12.37 6.65 1.50
CA ILE A 84 13.65 6.68 2.21
C ILE A 84 13.43 6.28 3.68
N GLY A 85 14.34 5.45 4.18
CA GLY A 85 14.33 4.94 5.54
C GLY A 85 13.37 3.76 5.77
N PRO A 86 13.10 3.45 7.05
CA PRO A 86 12.18 2.39 7.46
C PRO A 86 10.72 2.74 7.17
N ILE A 87 9.94 1.75 6.76
CA ILE A 87 8.56 1.92 6.29
C ILE A 87 7.63 0.81 6.79
N THR A 88 6.33 1.09 6.74
CA THR A 88 5.25 0.11 6.92
C THR A 88 4.37 0.11 5.68
N VAL A 89 4.32 -1.01 4.96
CA VAL A 89 3.56 -1.21 3.72
C VAL A 89 2.27 -1.99 4.00
N PHE A 90 1.19 -1.56 3.37
CA PHE A 90 -0.13 -2.18 3.34
C PHE A 90 -0.60 -2.34 1.88
N PRO A 91 -1.63 -3.15 1.59
CA PRO A 91 -2.12 -3.38 0.22
C PRO A 91 -2.46 -2.12 -0.59
N ARG A 92 -2.82 -1.01 0.08
CA ARG A 92 -3.27 0.24 -0.58
C ARG A 92 -2.65 1.52 0.00
N SER A 93 -1.71 1.41 0.93
CA SER A 93 -1.08 2.55 1.60
C SER A 93 0.28 2.19 2.16
N VAL A 94 1.08 3.21 2.46
CA VAL A 94 2.42 3.04 3.02
C VAL A 94 2.77 4.24 3.89
N LEU A 95 3.46 3.99 5.00
CA LEU A 95 3.82 4.98 6.02
C LEU A 95 5.32 4.86 6.32
N SER A 96 5.94 5.92 6.85
CA SER A 96 7.26 5.79 7.47
C SER A 96 7.13 5.13 8.85
N TRP A 97 8.14 4.35 9.24
CA TRP A 97 8.18 3.64 10.52
C TRP A 97 9.29 4.20 11.41
N ASN A 98 8.94 4.64 12.62
CA ASN A 98 9.87 5.33 13.53
C ASN A 98 10.71 4.34 14.36
N VAL A 99 11.58 3.59 13.67
CA VAL A 99 12.43 2.49 14.19
C VAL A 99 13.74 2.50 13.42
N ASN A 100 14.86 2.92 14.02
CA ASN A 100 16.14 3.00 13.29
C ASN A 100 16.80 1.62 13.14
N THR A 101 16.65 0.76 14.15
CA THR A 101 17.29 -0.54 14.26
C THR A 101 16.29 -1.60 14.74
N PHE A 102 16.64 -2.88 14.60
CA PHE A 102 15.77 -3.97 15.09
C PHE A 102 15.61 -3.96 16.63
N GLU A 103 16.51 -3.31 17.37
CA GLU A 103 16.44 -3.19 18.83
C GLU A 103 15.30 -2.27 19.27
N ASP A 104 15.05 -1.20 18.48
CA ASP A 104 13.99 -0.20 18.67
C ASP A 104 12.56 -0.76 18.48
N ILE A 105 12.41 -2.02 18.03
CA ILE A 105 11.11 -2.67 17.82
C ILE A 105 10.47 -3.03 19.16
N ASN A 106 9.49 -2.24 19.60
CA ASN A 106 8.88 -2.29 20.93
C ASN A 106 7.34 -2.11 20.86
N GLU A 107 6.66 -2.18 22.02
CA GLU A 107 5.18 -2.12 22.07
C GLU A 107 4.60 -0.81 21.47
N GLN A 108 5.34 0.32 21.54
CA GLN A 108 4.93 1.60 20.95
C GLN A 108 5.12 1.62 19.44
N SER A 109 6.28 1.17 18.93
CA SER A 109 6.53 1.12 17.47
C SER A 109 5.71 0.06 16.75
N LEU A 110 5.11 -0.89 17.47
CA LEU A 110 4.12 -1.85 16.95
C LEU A 110 2.65 -1.44 17.21
N SER A 111 2.39 -0.34 17.93
CA SER A 111 1.03 0.03 18.40
C SER A 111 0.01 0.33 17.30
N LEU A 112 0.46 0.63 16.07
CA LEU A 112 -0.39 0.84 14.91
C LEU A 112 -1.11 -0.45 14.47
N PHE A 113 -0.43 -1.59 14.49
CA PHE A 113 -0.92 -2.82 13.85
C PHE A 113 -2.20 -3.41 14.50
N PRO A 114 -2.38 -3.37 15.84
CA PRO A 114 -3.60 -3.83 16.49
C PRO A 114 -4.85 -2.96 16.28
N ILE A 115 -4.71 -1.70 15.83
CA ILE A 115 -5.83 -0.75 15.71
C ILE A 115 -6.36 -0.59 14.28
N LEU A 116 -5.89 -1.41 13.34
CA LEU A 116 -6.31 -1.40 11.94
C LEU A 116 -7.62 -2.17 11.73
N ASP A 117 -8.49 -1.62 10.88
CA ASP A 117 -9.72 -2.24 10.41
C ASP A 117 -9.77 -2.24 8.86
N PRO A 118 -10.04 -3.37 8.18
CA PRO A 118 -10.15 -4.71 8.76
C PRO A 118 -8.83 -5.20 9.35
N LYS A 119 -8.94 -6.06 10.35
CA LYS A 119 -7.81 -6.60 11.11
C LYS A 119 -6.86 -7.41 10.22
N LEU A 120 -5.56 -7.30 10.50
CA LEU A 120 -4.50 -8.10 9.87
C LEU A 120 -4.58 -9.60 10.22
N ASP A 121 -4.42 -10.43 9.19
CA ASP A 121 -4.17 -11.88 9.27
C ASP A 121 -2.73 -12.16 9.70
N VAL A 122 -1.79 -11.42 9.09
CA VAL A 122 -0.33 -11.59 9.22
C VAL A 122 0.34 -10.21 9.20
N LEU A 123 1.25 -9.99 10.14
CA LEU A 123 2.25 -8.92 10.10
C LEU A 123 3.61 -9.54 9.77
N ILE A 124 4.27 -9.04 8.73
CA ILE A 124 5.65 -9.39 8.40
C ILE A 124 6.56 -8.28 8.95
N ILE A 125 7.71 -8.64 9.50
CA ILE A 125 8.74 -7.69 9.96
C ILE A 125 10.09 -8.04 9.32
N GLY A 126 10.57 -7.19 8.42
CA GLY A 126 11.91 -7.25 7.84
C GLY A 126 12.91 -6.44 8.66
N ILE A 127 13.86 -7.12 9.29
CA ILE A 127 14.82 -6.51 10.24
C ILE A 127 16.16 -6.07 9.60
N GLY A 128 16.14 -5.82 8.29
CA GLY A 128 17.34 -5.57 7.49
C GLY A 128 17.99 -6.87 6.97
N ASP A 129 19.30 -6.87 6.86
CA ASP A 129 20.16 -7.97 6.40
C ASP A 129 20.51 -8.98 7.52
N GLN A 130 20.32 -8.59 8.78
CA GLN A 130 20.67 -9.42 9.93
C GLN A 130 19.71 -10.61 10.12
N SER A 131 20.22 -11.72 10.63
CA SER A 131 19.41 -12.92 10.87
C SER A 131 18.63 -12.78 12.19
N PRO A 132 17.31 -13.05 12.21
CA PRO A 132 16.47 -12.78 13.38
C PRO A 132 16.84 -13.66 14.58
N THR A 133 17.21 -13.01 15.69
CA THR A 133 17.55 -13.69 16.94
C THR A 133 16.28 -14.27 17.57
N PRO A 134 16.30 -15.53 18.09
CA PRO A 134 15.12 -16.15 18.69
C PRO A 134 14.47 -15.33 19.81
N ALA A 135 15.26 -14.59 20.58
CA ALA A 135 14.77 -13.70 21.64
C ALA A 135 13.96 -12.51 21.09
N LEU A 136 14.40 -11.90 19.99
CA LEU A 136 13.69 -10.79 19.33
C LEU A 136 12.35 -11.26 18.76
N SER A 137 12.39 -12.35 17.98
CA SER A 137 11.17 -12.92 17.37
C SER A 137 10.17 -13.33 18.45
N LYS A 138 10.63 -13.98 19.54
CA LYS A 138 9.78 -14.33 20.68
C LYS A 138 9.13 -13.10 21.32
N ARG A 139 9.91 -12.04 21.63
CA ARG A 139 9.41 -10.78 22.22
C ARG A 139 8.27 -10.18 21.40
N ILE A 140 8.44 -10.12 20.08
CA ILE A 140 7.47 -9.56 19.13
C ILE A 140 6.22 -10.44 19.03
N ILE A 141 6.40 -11.75 18.87
CA ILE A 141 5.29 -12.71 18.74
C ILE A 141 4.44 -12.75 20.03
N GLU A 142 5.07 -12.75 21.21
CA GLU A 142 4.35 -12.74 22.50
C GLU A 142 3.56 -11.44 22.72
N PHE A 143 4.06 -10.30 22.24
CA PHE A 143 3.29 -9.04 22.23
C PHE A 143 2.08 -9.13 21.29
N MET A 144 2.28 -9.45 20.02
CA MET A 144 1.22 -9.42 19.00
C MET A 144 0.18 -10.53 19.18
N LYS A 145 0.54 -11.64 19.85
CA LYS A 145 -0.38 -12.70 20.28
C LYS A 145 -1.50 -12.19 21.20
N LYS A 146 -1.25 -11.14 22.00
CA LYS A 146 -2.29 -10.47 22.82
C LYS A 146 -3.47 -10.00 21.96
N TYR A 147 -3.17 -9.52 20.75
CA TYR A 147 -4.13 -9.02 19.75
C TYR A 147 -4.57 -10.10 18.74
N LYS A 148 -4.08 -11.34 18.90
CA LYS A 148 -4.32 -12.49 17.99
C LYS A 148 -3.92 -12.19 16.53
N ILE A 149 -2.83 -11.45 16.31
CA ILE A 149 -2.24 -11.21 14.99
C ILE A 149 -1.03 -12.15 14.85
N ASN A 150 -0.92 -12.86 13.73
CA ASN A 150 0.24 -13.70 13.45
C ASN A 150 1.42 -12.84 13.02
N VAL A 151 2.65 -13.18 13.40
CA VAL A 151 3.85 -12.41 13.03
C VAL A 151 4.95 -13.30 12.50
N GLU A 152 5.53 -12.90 11.38
CA GLU A 152 6.78 -13.45 10.85
C GLU A 152 7.89 -12.40 10.94
N VAL A 153 9.05 -12.77 11.47
CA VAL A 153 10.23 -11.90 11.57
C VAL A 153 11.32 -12.48 10.70
N LEU A 154 11.70 -11.75 9.65
CA LEU A 154 12.48 -12.22 8.51
C LEU A 154 13.60 -11.20 8.16
N ARG A 155 14.50 -11.58 7.25
CA ARG A 155 15.36 -10.58 6.57
C ARG A 155 14.50 -9.75 5.62
N THR A 156 14.89 -8.49 5.40
CA THR A 156 14.13 -7.55 4.57
C THR A 156 13.90 -8.03 3.13
N GLU A 157 14.89 -8.68 2.50
CA GLU A 157 14.73 -9.34 1.19
C GLU A 157 13.56 -10.34 1.19
N GLN A 158 13.58 -11.29 2.12
CA GLN A 158 12.56 -12.33 2.27
C GLN A 158 11.20 -11.73 2.68
N ALA A 159 11.20 -10.71 3.54
CA ALA A 159 9.99 -10.00 3.96
C ALA A 159 9.29 -9.28 2.79
N CYS A 160 10.05 -8.71 1.85
CA CYS A 160 9.51 -8.12 0.62
C CYS A 160 8.84 -9.18 -0.27
N ALA A 161 9.50 -10.34 -0.43
CA ALA A 161 8.95 -11.46 -1.21
C ALA A 161 7.67 -12.04 -0.58
N THR A 162 7.68 -12.34 0.72
CA THR A 162 6.49 -12.85 1.44
C THR A 162 5.34 -11.85 1.43
N PHE A 163 5.62 -10.54 1.57
CA PHE A 163 4.59 -9.50 1.48
C PHE A 163 3.94 -9.48 0.10
N ASN A 164 4.75 -9.40 -0.97
CA ASN A 164 4.23 -9.39 -2.34
C ASN A 164 3.38 -10.64 -2.64
N PHE A 165 3.78 -11.81 -2.14
CA PHE A 165 3.03 -13.05 -2.28
C PHE A 165 1.68 -13.02 -1.55
N LEU A 166 1.66 -12.74 -0.24
CA LEU A 166 0.43 -12.70 0.56
C LEU A 166 -0.50 -11.56 0.13
N ASN A 167 0.04 -10.46 -0.37
CA ASN A 167 -0.74 -9.36 -0.93
C ASN A 167 -1.38 -9.75 -2.28
N ALA A 168 -0.69 -10.51 -3.13
CA ALA A 168 -1.26 -11.08 -4.34
C ALA A 168 -2.36 -12.13 -4.05
N GLU A 169 -2.27 -12.87 -2.94
CA GLU A 169 -3.36 -13.71 -2.42
C GLU A 169 -4.57 -12.90 -1.91
N SER A 170 -4.56 -11.56 -1.99
CA SER A 170 -5.61 -10.65 -1.51
C SER A 170 -5.92 -10.77 0.00
N ARG A 171 -4.91 -11.13 0.80
CA ARG A 171 -5.04 -11.31 2.26
C ARG A 171 -4.78 -10.01 3.03
N MET A 172 -5.26 -9.92 4.27
CA MET A 172 -5.01 -8.76 5.12
C MET A 172 -3.61 -8.82 5.74
N VAL A 173 -2.60 -8.56 4.91
CA VAL A 173 -1.18 -8.52 5.29
C VAL A 173 -0.70 -7.09 5.51
N ALA A 174 0.26 -6.91 6.42
CA ALA A 174 1.09 -5.71 6.52
C ALA A 174 2.57 -6.10 6.61
N CYS A 175 3.47 -5.20 6.20
CA CYS A 175 4.92 -5.44 6.27
C CYS A 175 5.65 -4.22 6.84
N ALA A 176 6.29 -4.37 7.99
CA ALA A 176 7.17 -3.37 8.59
C ALA A 176 8.63 -3.68 8.20
N LEU A 177 9.36 -2.71 7.66
CA LEU A 177 10.63 -2.95 6.99
C LEU A 177 11.70 -1.94 7.40
N ILE A 178 12.86 -2.45 7.80
CA ILE A 178 14.10 -1.69 7.96
C ILE A 178 14.97 -1.92 6.71
N PRO A 179 15.59 -0.89 6.11
CA PRO A 179 16.55 -1.06 5.02
C PRO A 179 17.74 -1.93 5.49
N PRO A 180 18.28 -2.83 4.65
CA PRO A 180 19.47 -3.61 5.00
C PRO A 180 20.71 -2.70 5.05
N LEU A 181 21.61 -2.92 6.02
CA LEU A 181 22.85 -2.16 6.13
C LEU A 181 23.84 -2.53 5.02
N HIS A 182 23.85 -3.81 4.61
CA HIS A 182 24.66 -4.31 3.49
C HIS A 182 23.78 -4.94 2.40
N LEU A 183 24.12 -4.69 1.15
CA LEU A 183 23.50 -5.34 -0.02
C LEU A 183 24.40 -6.47 -0.50
N SER A 184 23.88 -7.70 -0.47
CA SER A 184 24.45 -8.83 -1.19
C SER A 184 23.69 -8.97 -2.52
N TYR A 185 24.40 -8.86 -3.64
CA TYR A 185 23.84 -9.12 -4.97
C TYR A 185 24.07 -10.58 -5.34
N ASN A 186 23.04 -11.27 -5.81
CA ASN A 186 23.20 -12.59 -6.41
C ASN A 186 23.51 -12.46 -7.93
N GLU A 187 23.97 -13.56 -8.55
CA GLU A 187 24.36 -13.53 -9.97
C GLU A 187 23.20 -13.17 -10.92
N ASN A 188 21.97 -13.55 -10.57
CA ASN A 188 20.78 -13.21 -11.36
C ASN A 188 20.48 -11.71 -11.29
N ASP A 189 20.67 -11.03 -10.16
CA ASP A 189 20.46 -9.57 -10.06
C ASP A 189 21.39 -8.83 -11.03
N ILE A 190 22.65 -9.29 -11.10
CA ILE A 190 23.68 -8.75 -11.99
C ILE A 190 23.33 -9.05 -13.45
N LEU A 191 22.85 -10.26 -13.76
CA LEU A 191 22.41 -10.65 -15.11
C LEU A 191 21.17 -9.85 -15.56
N GLN A 192 20.15 -9.73 -14.72
CA GLN A 192 18.93 -8.96 -15.00
C GLN A 192 19.25 -7.46 -15.20
N THR A 193 20.17 -6.91 -14.39
CA THR A 193 20.65 -5.53 -14.56
C THR A 193 21.36 -5.35 -15.91
N LYS A 194 22.21 -6.30 -16.31
CA LYS A 194 22.89 -6.28 -17.63
C LYS A 194 21.90 -6.40 -18.79
N LEU A 195 20.95 -7.34 -18.72
CA LEU A 195 19.93 -7.53 -19.76
C LEU A 195 19.04 -6.28 -19.92
N LYS A 196 18.58 -5.70 -18.80
CA LYS A 196 17.82 -4.44 -18.82
C LYS A 196 18.62 -3.28 -19.38
N HIS A 197 19.92 -3.20 -19.05
CA HIS A 197 20.81 -2.19 -19.63
C HIS A 197 20.94 -2.39 -21.14
N GLN A 198 21.23 -3.61 -21.60
CA GLN A 198 21.37 -3.95 -23.02
C GLN A 198 20.11 -3.58 -23.83
N GLN A 199 18.92 -3.97 -23.37
CA GLN A 199 17.64 -3.65 -24.02
C GLN A 199 17.43 -2.14 -24.25
N LEU A 200 17.91 -1.28 -23.33
CA LEU A 200 17.78 0.18 -23.44
C LEU A 200 18.65 0.79 -24.56
N TYR A 201 19.63 0.07 -25.09
CA TYR A 201 20.48 0.49 -26.23
C TYR A 201 20.26 -0.34 -27.50
N GLU A 202 19.38 -1.35 -27.47
CA GLU A 202 18.98 -2.18 -28.62
C GLU A 202 17.65 -1.73 -29.25
N THR A 203 17.18 -0.51 -28.95
CA THR A 203 15.89 0.04 -29.41
C THR A 203 16.05 1.16 -30.46
N ASP A 204 17.18 1.19 -31.18
CA ASP A 204 17.46 2.08 -32.32
C ASP A 204 17.33 1.33 -33.68
#